data_AF-A0AAW2ZLZ3-F1
#
_entry.id   AF-A0AAW2ZLZ3-F1
#
_cell.length_a   1.000
_cell.length_b   1.000
_cell.length_c   1.000
_cell.angle_alpha   90.00
_cell.angle_beta   90.00
_cell.angle_gamma   90.00
#
_symmetry.space_group_name_H-M   'P 1'
#
loop_
_entity.id
_entity.type
_entity.pdbx_description
1 polymer ?
#
loop_
_entity_poly.entity_id
_entity_poly.type
_entity_poly.pdbx_seq_one_letter_code
_entity_poly.pdbx_strand_id
1 'polypeptide(L)'
;MLCISERDYQHLEDYLSQRPDRSLLVDRNILREYNVSPVLISATERVVREKRNSSLQHKMSNRPDKDQLISKGIYKNESEGPKRGEVGSHIEAHLQNRPVHNDLVSKHIVPTQTFFTSPHIASIHKKLEVDNQKVFLEKQLLKRPKTREEMEQKKYSTSPDV
;
A
#
# COMPACT_ATOMS: atom_id res chain seq x y z
N MET A 1 27.36 -61.69 47.46
CA MET A 1 27.96 -60.68 46.57
C MET A 1 27.37 -60.95 45.20
N LEU A 2 26.49 -60.10 44.69
CA LEU A 2 25.86 -60.34 43.38
C LEU A 2 26.90 -60.04 42.30
N CYS A 3 27.45 -61.08 41.66
CA CYS A 3 28.34 -60.95 40.52
C CYS A 3 27.50 -60.66 39.27
N ILE A 4 27.54 -59.41 38.81
CA ILE A 4 26.94 -59.00 37.53
C ILE A 4 27.75 -59.69 36.42
N SER A 5 27.09 -60.20 35.37
CA SER A 5 27.80 -60.87 34.28
C SER A 5 28.55 -59.86 33.42
N GLU A 6 29.68 -60.28 32.83
CA GLU A 6 30.51 -59.41 32.00
C GLU A 6 29.76 -58.86 30.77
N ARG A 7 28.80 -59.63 30.24
CA ARG A 7 27.91 -59.19 29.15
C ARG A 7 26.98 -58.06 29.59
N ASP A 8 26.42 -58.16 30.80
CA ASP A 8 25.52 -57.12 31.32
C ASP A 8 26.29 -55.81 31.60
N TYR A 9 27.56 -55.93 32.00
CA TYR A 9 28.44 -54.77 32.19
C TYR A 9 28.71 -54.04 30.87
N GLN A 10 29.05 -54.77 29.80
CA GLN A 10 29.28 -54.18 28.48
C GLN A 10 28.02 -53.50 27.93
N HIS A 11 26.86 -54.14 28.06
CA HIS A 11 25.60 -53.52 27.64
C HIS A 11 25.26 -52.25 28.42
N LEU A 12 25.52 -52.23 29.73
CA LEU A 12 25.29 -51.04 30.55
C LEU A 12 26.18 -49.86 30.11
N GLU A 13 27.46 -50.14 29.81
CA GLU A 13 28.41 -49.12 29.35
C GLU A 13 27.97 -48.51 28.00
N ASP A 14 27.49 -49.34 27.07
CA ASP A 14 26.94 -48.88 25.79
C ASP A 14 25.72 -47.94 25.99
N TYR A 15 24.80 -48.30 26.88
CA TYR A 15 23.61 -47.48 27.17
C TYR A 15 23.97 -46.15 27.86
N LEU A 16 24.95 -46.16 28.76
CA LEU A 16 25.41 -44.94 29.43
C LEU A 16 26.12 -44.00 28.45
N SER A 17 26.87 -44.55 27.49
CA SER A 17 27.55 -43.79 26.44
C SER A 17 26.57 -43.08 25.49
N GLN A 18 25.41 -43.69 25.24
CA GLN A 18 24.36 -43.11 24.38
C GLN A 18 23.34 -42.26 25.14
N ARG A 19 23.56 -42.01 26.44
CA ARG A 19 22.62 -41.27 27.27
C ARG A 19 22.45 -39.83 26.76
N PRO A 20 21.23 -39.41 26.41
CA PRO A 20 20.99 -38.04 25.97
C PRO A 20 21.13 -37.03 27.10
N ASP A 21 21.53 -35.80 26.74
CA ASP A 21 21.64 -34.69 27.67
C ASP A 21 20.30 -34.35 28.33
N ARG A 22 20.38 -33.85 29.58
CA ARG A 22 19.20 -33.47 30.36
C ARG A 22 18.35 -32.41 29.65
N SER A 23 18.96 -31.43 29.00
CA SER A 23 18.27 -30.37 28.25
C SER A 23 17.38 -30.94 27.15
N LEU A 24 17.92 -31.85 26.33
CA LEU A 24 17.18 -32.51 25.25
C LEU A 24 15.97 -33.29 25.78
N LEU A 25 16.10 -33.91 26.95
CA LEU A 25 14.97 -34.62 27.59
C LEU A 25 13.89 -33.65 28.08
N VAL A 26 14.27 -32.44 28.54
CA VAL A 26 13.32 -31.39 28.93
C VAL A 26 12.62 -30.81 27.69
N ASP A 27 13.36 -30.52 26.62
CA ASP A 27 12.82 -29.99 25.37
C ASP A 27 11.84 -30.96 24.71
N ARG A 28 12.14 -32.26 24.78
CA ARG A 28 11.24 -33.34 24.34
C ARG A 28 10.10 -33.61 25.33
N ASN A 29 10.01 -32.85 26.41
CA ASN A 29 8.99 -32.96 27.46
C ASN A 29 8.94 -34.35 28.15
N ILE A 30 10.08 -35.06 28.15
CA ILE A 30 10.26 -36.34 28.84
C ILE A 30 10.59 -36.07 30.31
N LEU A 31 11.50 -35.14 30.57
CA LEU A 31 11.80 -34.64 31.91
C LEU A 31 11.11 -33.30 32.13
N ARG A 32 10.59 -33.06 33.34
CA ARG A 32 10.04 -31.74 33.69
C ARG A 32 11.15 -30.79 34.14
N GLU A 33 11.05 -29.52 33.75
CA GLU A 33 12.05 -28.50 34.06
C GLU A 33 11.98 -28.01 35.53
N TYR A 34 10.90 -28.32 36.25
CA TYR A 34 10.64 -27.73 37.57
C TYR A 34 11.77 -27.99 38.57
N ASN A 35 12.19 -26.92 39.26
CA ASN A 35 13.11 -27.00 40.41
C ASN A 35 12.36 -27.33 41.72
N VAL A 36 11.43 -28.29 41.66
CA VAL A 36 10.61 -28.71 42.79
C VAL A 36 10.80 -30.21 43.04
N SER A 37 10.51 -30.65 44.27
CA SER A 37 10.59 -32.07 44.61
C SER A 37 9.75 -32.93 43.66
N PRO A 38 10.23 -34.12 43.23
CA PRO A 38 9.51 -35.00 42.32
C PRO A 38 8.08 -35.32 42.75
N VAL A 39 7.84 -35.42 44.06
CA VAL A 39 6.52 -35.71 44.64
C VAL A 39 5.52 -34.57 44.38
N LEU A 40 5.98 -33.32 44.30
CA LEU A 40 5.12 -32.15 44.13
C LEU A 40 4.82 -31.81 42.66
N ILE A 41 5.54 -32.40 41.70
CA ILE A 41 5.39 -32.09 40.28
C ILE A 41 3.93 -32.23 39.83
N SER A 42 3.26 -33.32 40.20
CA SER A 42 1.86 -33.56 39.85
C SER A 42 0.90 -32.48 40.39
N ALA A 43 1.11 -32.06 41.64
CA ALA A 43 0.33 -31.00 42.27
C ALA A 43 0.60 -29.65 41.59
N THR A 44 1.85 -29.35 41.26
CA THR A 44 2.20 -28.12 40.53
C THR A 44 1.60 -28.07 39.13
N GLU A 45 1.63 -29.17 38.37
CA GLU A 45 1.02 -29.27 37.05
C GLU A 45 -0.49 -29.08 37.11
N ARG A 46 -1.15 -29.66 38.12
CA ARG A 46 -2.58 -29.45 38.35
C ARG A 46 -2.88 -27.98 38.54
N VAL A 47 -2.14 -27.29 39.42
CA VAL A 47 -2.33 -25.86 39.67
C VAL A 47 -2.06 -25.03 38.43
N VAL A 48 -1.00 -25.33 37.68
CA VAL A 48 -0.66 -24.63 36.44
C VAL A 48 -1.76 -24.80 35.40
N ARG A 49 -2.32 -26.00 35.26
CA ARG A 49 -3.46 -26.27 34.38
C ARG A 49 -4.68 -25.47 34.79
N GLU A 50 -5.06 -25.49 36.06
CA GLU A 50 -6.21 -24.72 36.56
C GLU A 50 -6.03 -23.21 36.36
N LYS A 51 -4.82 -22.67 36.60
CA LYS A 51 -4.51 -21.27 36.30
C LYS A 51 -4.69 -20.94 34.83
N ARG A 52 -4.23 -21.80 33.92
CA ARG A 52 -4.42 -21.63 32.47
C ARG A 52 -5.89 -21.70 32.09
N ASN A 53 -6.64 -22.66 32.64
CA ASN A 53 -8.07 -22.82 32.40
C ASN A 53 -8.85 -21.58 32.86
N SER A 54 -8.59 -21.10 34.07
CA SER A 54 -9.22 -19.89 34.61
C SER A 54 -8.91 -18.66 33.75
N SER A 55 -7.65 -18.48 33.33
CA SER A 55 -7.27 -17.37 32.44
C SER A 55 -7.94 -17.48 31.07
N LEU A 56 -8.01 -18.68 30.50
CA LEU A 56 -8.70 -18.92 29.23
C LEU A 56 -10.19 -18.63 29.35
N GLN A 57 -10.84 -19.11 30.41
CA GLN A 57 -12.26 -18.88 30.67
C GLN A 57 -12.55 -17.38 30.77
N HIS A 58 -11.74 -16.62 31.50
CA HIS A 58 -11.88 -15.17 31.59
C HIS A 58 -11.74 -14.48 30.21
N LYS A 59 -10.76 -14.89 29.40
CA LYS A 59 -10.58 -14.35 28.04
C LYS A 59 -11.71 -14.74 27.09
N MET A 60 -12.29 -15.92 27.26
CA MET A 60 -13.44 -16.38 26.48
C MET A 60 -14.72 -15.62 26.85
N SER A 61 -14.94 -15.34 28.12
CA SER A 61 -16.06 -14.49 28.57
C SER A 61 -15.96 -13.06 28.01
N ASN A 62 -14.75 -12.52 27.91
CA ASN A 62 -14.49 -11.18 27.36
C ASN A 62 -14.16 -11.20 25.87
N ARG A 63 -14.51 -12.27 25.15
CA ARG A 63 -14.19 -12.38 23.72
C ARG A 63 -15.00 -11.33 22.94
N PRO A 64 -14.36 -10.39 22.22
CA PRO A 64 -15.07 -9.38 21.45
C PRO A 64 -15.78 -10.01 20.26
N ASP A 65 -16.93 -9.45 19.92
CA ASP A 65 -17.69 -9.87 18.74
C ASP A 65 -16.96 -9.49 17.46
N LYS A 66 -17.31 -10.18 16.38
CA LYS A 66 -16.76 -9.93 15.05
C LYS A 66 -16.91 -8.45 14.67
N ASP A 67 -18.09 -7.88 14.89
CA ASP A 67 -18.41 -6.48 14.56
C ASP A 67 -17.56 -5.49 15.37
N GLN A 68 -17.24 -5.82 16.62
CA GLN A 68 -16.32 -5.02 17.43
C GLN A 68 -14.89 -5.08 16.89
N LEU A 69 -14.44 -6.25 16.41
CA LEU A 69 -13.13 -6.41 15.79
C LEU A 69 -13.05 -5.69 14.44
N ILE A 70 -14.14 -5.67 13.69
CA ILE A 70 -14.33 -4.92 12.45
C ILE A 70 -14.22 -3.42 12.71
N SER A 71 -14.96 -2.91 13.71
CA SER A 71 -14.93 -1.50 14.07
C SER A 71 -13.53 -1.05 14.51
N LYS A 72 -12.79 -1.93 15.19
CA LYS A 72 -11.39 -1.70 15.56
C LYS A 72 -10.41 -1.86 14.39
N GLY A 73 -10.87 -2.20 13.19
CA GLY A 73 -10.03 -2.43 12.01
C GLY A 73 -9.14 -3.67 12.10
N ILE A 74 -9.37 -4.55 13.08
CA ILE A 74 -8.61 -5.79 13.28
C ILE A 74 -9.11 -6.87 12.33
N TYR A 75 -10.43 -6.92 12.11
CA TYR A 75 -11.08 -7.86 11.21
C TYR A 75 -11.64 -7.12 9.99
N LYS A 76 -11.60 -7.75 8.81
CA LYS A 76 -12.14 -7.14 7.59
C LYS A 76 -13.63 -7.49 7.47
N ASN A 77 -14.45 -6.47 7.22
CA ASN A 77 -15.80 -6.67 6.72
C ASN A 77 -15.68 -7.17 5.30
N GLU A 78 -15.92 -8.46 5.07
CA GLU A 78 -16.58 -9.05 3.89
C GLU A 78 -16.15 -10.50 3.73
N SER A 79 -17.00 -11.28 3.08
CA SER A 79 -16.98 -12.73 2.89
C SER A 79 -15.78 -13.27 2.09
N GLU A 80 -14.74 -12.47 1.95
CA GLU A 80 -13.50 -12.80 1.28
C GLU A 80 -12.55 -13.37 2.33
N GLY A 81 -12.12 -14.62 2.17
CA GLY A 81 -11.00 -15.16 2.93
C GLY A 81 -9.71 -14.35 2.71
N PRO A 82 -8.52 -14.86 3.06
CA PRO A 82 -7.26 -14.19 2.76
C PRO A 82 -6.97 -14.25 1.24
N LYS A 83 -7.73 -13.52 0.43
CA LYS A 83 -7.50 -13.33 -1.01
C LYS A 83 -7.64 -11.84 -1.33
N ARG A 84 -6.53 -11.12 -1.16
CA ARG A 84 -6.32 -9.74 -1.62
C ARG A 84 -6.21 -9.64 -3.16
N GLY A 85 -6.99 -10.42 -3.91
CA GLY A 85 -6.92 -10.42 -5.38
C GLY A 85 -7.83 -9.37 -6.01
N GLU A 86 -9.05 -9.24 -5.49
CA GLU A 86 -10.13 -8.54 -6.20
C GLU A 86 -10.08 -7.02 -6.01
N VAL A 87 -9.79 -6.53 -4.80
CA VAL A 87 -9.70 -5.09 -4.50
C VAL A 87 -8.64 -4.40 -5.36
N GLY A 88 -7.49 -5.06 -5.60
CA GLY A 88 -6.45 -4.53 -6.48
C GLY A 88 -6.92 -4.40 -7.94
N SER A 89 -7.67 -5.38 -8.43
CA SER A 89 -8.19 -5.36 -9.81
C SER A 89 -9.17 -4.20 -10.07
N HIS A 90 -10.02 -3.90 -9.09
CA HIS A 90 -11.01 -2.82 -9.22
C HIS A 90 -10.35 -1.44 -9.21
N ILE A 91 -9.35 -1.25 -8.34
CA ILE A 91 -8.56 -0.01 -8.29
C ILE A 91 -7.77 0.17 -9.58
N GLU A 92 -7.14 -0.90 -10.09
CA GLU A 92 -6.41 -0.88 -11.35
C GLU A 92 -7.31 -0.41 -12.50
N ALA A 93 -8.52 -0.96 -12.64
CA ALA A 93 -9.47 -0.52 -13.67
C ALA A 93 -9.86 0.96 -13.54
N HIS A 94 -9.96 1.49 -12.32
CA HIS A 94 -10.22 2.92 -12.08
C HIS A 94 -9.02 3.80 -12.44
N LEU A 95 -7.80 3.31 -12.22
CA LEU A 95 -6.58 4.02 -12.58
C LEU A 95 -6.40 4.10 -14.10
N GLN A 96 -6.74 3.04 -14.83
CA GLN A 96 -6.66 3.03 -16.30
C GLN A 96 -7.58 4.05 -16.95
N ASN A 97 -8.74 4.35 -16.33
CA ASN A 97 -9.70 5.34 -16.84
C ASN A 97 -9.59 6.70 -16.14
N ARG A 98 -8.46 7.00 -15.50
CA ARG A 98 -8.28 8.27 -14.79
C ARG A 98 -8.25 9.44 -15.79
N PRO A 99 -9.15 10.42 -15.69
CA PRO A 99 -9.19 11.56 -16.60
C PRO A 99 -7.91 12.40 -16.49
N VAL A 100 -7.44 12.88 -17.63
CA VAL A 100 -6.24 13.73 -17.72
C VAL A 100 -6.62 15.16 -17.32
N HIS A 101 -5.63 15.98 -16.94
CA HIS A 101 -5.85 17.38 -16.56
C HIS A 101 -6.72 18.15 -17.56
N ASN A 102 -6.48 17.96 -18.87
CA ASN A 102 -7.26 18.61 -19.92
C ASN A 102 -8.73 18.19 -19.91
N ASP A 103 -9.04 16.92 -19.61
CA ASP A 103 -10.42 16.44 -19.49
C ASP A 103 -11.16 17.10 -18.32
N LEU A 104 -10.44 17.36 -17.22
CA LEU A 104 -10.99 18.08 -16.05
C LEU A 104 -11.22 19.56 -16.34
N VAL A 105 -10.32 20.18 -17.11
CA VAL A 105 -10.46 21.56 -17.61
C VAL A 105 -11.68 21.67 -18.52
N SER A 106 -11.85 20.74 -19.47
CA SER A 106 -13.01 20.71 -20.36
C SER A 106 -14.33 20.51 -19.61
N LYS A 107 -14.31 19.74 -18.51
CA LYS A 107 -15.46 19.57 -17.61
C LYS A 107 -15.67 20.73 -16.63
N HIS A 108 -14.87 21.80 -16.73
CA HIS A 108 -14.93 22.97 -15.84
C HIS A 108 -14.76 22.63 -14.34
N ILE A 109 -14.10 21.51 -14.05
CA ILE A 109 -13.83 21.06 -12.68
C ILE A 109 -12.61 21.79 -12.13
N VAL A 110 -11.60 21.98 -12.98
CA VAL A 110 -10.40 22.76 -12.69
C VAL A 110 -10.33 23.94 -13.65
N PRO A 111 -9.85 25.12 -13.23
CA PRO A 111 -9.85 26.27 -14.11
C PRO A 111 -8.78 26.11 -15.19
N THR A 112 -9.07 26.62 -16.40
CA THR A 112 -8.17 26.62 -17.57
C THR A 112 -6.84 27.31 -17.30
N GLN A 113 -6.81 28.21 -16.33
CA GLN A 113 -5.64 29.03 -16.04
C GLN A 113 -4.61 28.22 -15.29
N THR A 114 -3.40 28.30 -15.82
CA THR A 114 -2.15 27.82 -15.26
C THR A 114 -1.90 28.39 -13.86
N PHE A 115 -2.49 27.82 -12.81
CA PHE A 115 -2.21 28.24 -11.42
C PHE A 115 -0.75 28.02 -10.98
N PHE A 116 0.06 27.36 -11.80
CA PHE A 116 1.50 27.18 -11.57
C PHE A 116 2.38 28.21 -12.28
N THR A 117 1.82 29.12 -13.07
CA THR A 117 2.60 30.23 -13.61
C THR A 117 2.58 31.36 -12.59
N SER A 118 3.71 31.59 -11.93
CA SER A 118 3.97 32.76 -11.10
C SER A 118 3.36 34.03 -11.74
N PRO A 119 2.90 35.02 -10.94
CA PRO A 119 2.33 36.28 -11.45
C PRO A 119 3.17 36.94 -12.56
N HIS A 120 4.48 36.74 -12.51
CA HIS A 120 5.43 37.18 -13.52
C HIS A 120 5.21 36.50 -14.89
N ILE A 121 5.04 35.18 -14.90
CA ILE A 121 4.83 34.38 -16.12
C ILE A 121 3.47 34.69 -16.77
N ALA A 122 2.42 34.90 -15.97
CA ALA A 122 1.12 35.35 -16.48
C ALA A 122 1.21 36.72 -17.16
N SER A 123 1.99 37.64 -16.59
CA SER A 123 2.25 38.96 -17.17
C SER A 123 3.03 38.88 -18.48
N ILE A 124 4.03 37.98 -18.55
CA ILE A 124 4.80 37.71 -19.78
C ILE A 124 3.88 37.18 -20.88
N HIS A 125 3.00 36.22 -20.57
CA HIS A 125 2.09 35.63 -21.56
C HIS A 125 1.14 36.68 -22.15
N LYS A 126 0.55 37.53 -21.31
CA LYS A 126 -0.32 38.63 -21.76
C LYS A 126 0.42 39.62 -22.66
N LYS A 127 1.68 39.94 -22.35
CA LYS A 127 2.51 40.81 -23.17
C LYS A 127 2.81 40.20 -24.53
N LEU A 128 3.20 38.92 -24.56
CA LEU A 128 3.46 38.19 -25.81
C LEU A 128 2.23 38.12 -26.70
N GLU A 129 1.03 37.97 -26.12
CA GLU A 129 -0.22 37.96 -26.88
C GLU A 129 -0.48 39.30 -27.58
N VAL A 130 -0.27 40.41 -26.87
CA VAL A 130 -0.37 41.76 -27.44
C VAL A 130 0.69 41.99 -28.53
N ASP A 131 1.94 41.57 -28.28
CA ASP A 131 3.04 41.71 -29.24
C ASP A 131 2.76 40.93 -30.53
N ASN A 132 2.22 39.71 -30.42
CA ASN A 132 1.81 38.90 -31.57
C ASN A 132 0.70 39.56 -32.39
N GLN A 133 -0.31 40.14 -31.74
CA GLN A 133 -1.37 40.89 -32.40
C GLN A 133 -0.82 42.13 -33.11
N LYS A 134 0.08 42.86 -32.46
CA LYS A 134 0.74 44.05 -33.04
C LYS A 134 1.50 43.70 -34.31
N VAL A 135 2.34 42.66 -34.27
CA VAL A 135 3.10 42.19 -35.43
C VAL A 135 2.19 41.77 -36.57
N PHE A 136 1.07 41.10 -36.25
CA PHE A 136 0.07 40.75 -37.26
C PHE A 136 -0.53 42.00 -37.92
N LEU A 137 -0.95 42.98 -37.13
CA LEU A 137 -1.52 44.23 -37.63
C LEU A 137 -0.52 45.04 -38.46
N GLU A 138 0.74 45.14 -38.02
CA GLU A 138 1.80 45.80 -38.79
C GLU A 138 2.01 45.17 -40.17
N LYS A 139 2.01 43.83 -40.25
CA LYS A 139 2.03 43.12 -41.54
C LYS A 139 0.82 43.45 -42.42
N GLN A 140 -0.36 43.63 -41.83
CA GLN A 140 -1.56 44.04 -42.58
C GLN A 140 -1.47 45.48 -43.05
N LEU A 141 -0.95 46.38 -42.22
CA LEU A 141 -0.76 47.79 -42.54
C LEU A 141 0.25 47.98 -43.68
N LEU A 142 1.30 47.16 -43.74
CA LEU A 142 2.29 47.21 -44.81
C LEU A 142 1.69 46.88 -46.19
N LYS A 143 0.62 46.07 -46.22
CA LYS A 143 -0.11 45.67 -47.43
C LYS A 143 -1.18 46.68 -47.85
N ARG A 144 -1.36 47.77 -47.11
CA ARG A 144 -2.32 48.81 -47.46
C ARG A 144 -1.73 49.73 -48.53
N PRO A 145 -2.49 50.04 -49.60
CA PRO A 145 -2.10 51.06 -50.57
C PRO A 145 -1.94 52.41 -49.87
N LYS A 146 -0.88 53.16 -50.18
CA LYS A 146 -0.48 54.40 -49.49
C LYS A 146 -0.97 55.64 -50.22
N THR A 147 -1.15 55.57 -51.53
CA THR A 147 -1.62 56.66 -52.37
C THR A 147 -3.00 56.36 -52.95
N ARG A 148 -3.76 57.42 -53.28
CA ARG A 148 -5.10 57.31 -53.86
C ARG A 148 -5.09 56.54 -55.19
N GLU A 149 -4.03 56.71 -55.98
CA GLU A 149 -3.83 56.01 -57.26
C GLU A 149 -3.64 54.50 -57.06
N GLU A 150 -2.90 54.05 -56.03
CA GLU A 150 -2.75 52.63 -55.69
C GLU A 150 -4.06 51.99 -55.20
N MET A 151 -4.92 52.76 -54.52
CA MET A 151 -6.26 52.30 -54.14
C MET A 151 -7.17 52.07 -55.35
N GLU A 152 -7.05 52.93 -56.36
CA GLU A 152 -7.82 52.83 -57.60
C GLU A 152 -7.33 51.65 -58.44
N GLN A 153 -6.01 51.46 -58.63
CA GLN A 153 -5.45 50.31 -59.36
C GLN A 153 -5.87 48.95 -58.75
N LYS A 154 -5.92 48.84 -57.42
CA LYS A 154 -6.34 47.62 -56.73
C LYS A 154 -7.85 47.35 -56.84
N LYS A 155 -8.68 48.38 -57.06
CA LYS A 155 -10.12 48.20 -57.38
C LYS A 155 -10.31 47.62 -58.77
N TYR A 156 -9.48 48.01 -59.74
CA TYR A 156 -9.60 47.56 -61.14
C TYR A 156 -8.94 46.20 -61.41
N SER A 157 -8.05 45.70 -60.55
CA SER A 157 -7.46 44.35 -60.67
C SER A 157 -8.32 43.22 -60.10
N THR A 158 -9.49 43.53 -59.54
CA THR A 158 -10.47 42.55 -59.00
C THR A 158 -11.75 42.49 -59.84
N SER A 159 -11.66 42.81 -61.14
CA SER A 159 -12.64 42.27 -62.09
C SER A 159 -12.41 40.76 -62.21
N PRO A 160 -13.42 39.91 -62.01
CA PRO A 160 -13.26 38.48 -62.20
C PRO A 160 -13.05 38.23 -63.69
N ASP A 161 -11.90 37.64 -64.05
CA ASP A 161 -11.77 36.96 -65.33
C ASP A 161 -12.86 35.86 -65.39
N VAL A 162 -13.58 35.85 -66.50
CA VAL A 162 -14.66 34.91 -66.86
C VAL A 162 -14.15 33.47 -66.87
#